data_AF-A0AA46SWI0-F1
#
_entry.id   AF-A0AA46SWI0-F1
#
_cell.length_a   1.000
_cell.length_b   1.000
_cell.length_c   1.000
_cell.angle_alpha   90.00
_cell.angle_beta   90.00
_cell.angle_gamma   90.00
#
_symmetry.space_group_name_H-M   'P 1'
#
loop_
_entity.id
_entity.type
_entity.pdbx_description
1 polymer ?
#
loop_
_entity_poly.entity_id
_entity_poly.type
_entity_poly.pdbx_seq_one_letter_code
_entity_poly.pdbx_strand_id
1 'polypeptide(L)'
;MPTYAIEARSLGVIGIAGHAFWVLRDEHGKAVAELHGLATDRQTGQAIPIGTDATRHSLRAWHYPHDPAYARSIGEKVDSTTYIRDDQPSRTVATGDKHEILERWNTAVRAVPELNAQDRDYPNYGFKVFGDTVNSNSVYRTFGELMDLPVLGFRGRLEPGIGHRMLSPERTEELRYHAPGEQEQQRAPAPAADPTRTDHPDHTLLQQIRDKVQGLNGPGQLNPSDNDRVSASLYALAKQHHFSSVDQVALSQQTATAAAGETSSSCRGLPTIRPCSVRTCQRRASPPSTKANHEAGCNIDSGFRSTNDAVSVFAVETIEP
;
A
#
# COMPACT_ATOMS: atom_id res chain seq x y z
N MET A 1 -13.43 -18.70 9.86
CA MET A 1 -13.00 -17.41 10.42
C MET A 1 -14.06 -16.38 10.08
N PRO A 2 -14.30 -15.35 10.92
CA PRO A 2 -15.17 -14.23 10.54
C PRO A 2 -14.67 -13.62 9.22
N THR A 3 -15.54 -13.52 8.21
CA THR A 3 -15.17 -13.08 6.85
C THR A 3 -15.78 -11.73 6.54
N TYR A 4 -14.94 -10.77 6.15
CA TYR A 4 -15.40 -9.53 5.53
C TYR A 4 -15.82 -9.80 4.10
N ALA A 5 -16.64 -8.92 3.53
CA ALA A 5 -17.11 -9.06 2.15
C ALA A 5 -17.20 -7.72 1.41
N ILE A 6 -17.04 -7.78 0.09
CA ILE A 6 -17.33 -6.67 -0.82
C ILE A 6 -18.51 -7.08 -1.70
N GLU A 7 -19.56 -6.27 -1.69
CA GLU A 7 -20.77 -6.45 -2.48
C GLU A 7 -20.82 -5.43 -3.62
N ALA A 8 -21.17 -5.88 -4.81
CA ALA A 8 -21.71 -5.02 -5.85
C ALA A 8 -23.21 -4.87 -5.63
N ARG A 9 -23.75 -3.66 -5.74
CA ARG A 9 -25.19 -3.38 -5.64
C ARG A 9 -25.66 -2.47 -6.77
N SER A 10 -26.95 -2.54 -7.09
CA SER A 10 -27.57 -1.63 -8.07
C SER A 10 -28.79 -0.92 -7.48
N LEU A 11 -28.70 0.39 -7.34
CA LEU A 11 -29.80 1.27 -6.96
C LEU A 11 -30.66 1.57 -8.19
N GLY A 12 -31.97 1.37 -8.07
CA GLY A 12 -32.93 1.78 -9.11
C GLY A 12 -33.13 3.28 -9.05
N VAL A 13 -33.02 3.96 -10.18
CA VAL A 13 -33.11 5.43 -10.26
C VAL A 13 -34.36 5.87 -11.01
N ILE A 14 -34.42 5.68 -12.33
CA ILE A 14 -35.61 5.97 -13.15
C ILE A 14 -35.80 4.85 -14.18
N GLY A 15 -37.00 4.26 -14.22
CA GLY A 15 -37.30 3.15 -15.13
C GLY A 15 -36.42 1.93 -14.88
N ILE A 16 -35.77 1.43 -15.94
CA ILE A 16 -34.83 0.30 -15.88
C ILE A 16 -33.36 0.73 -15.70
N ALA A 17 -33.07 2.02 -15.53
CA ALA A 17 -31.70 2.50 -15.33
C ALA A 17 -31.19 2.14 -13.93
N GLY A 18 -29.96 1.61 -13.87
CA GLY A 18 -29.28 1.25 -12.63
C GLY A 18 -28.10 2.16 -12.33
N HIS A 19 -27.96 2.54 -11.05
CA HIS A 19 -26.74 3.10 -10.48
C HIS A 19 -26.01 1.99 -9.71
N ALA A 20 -24.88 1.52 -10.25
CA ALA A 20 -24.06 0.51 -9.61
C ALA A 20 -23.10 1.15 -8.58
N PHE A 21 -22.90 0.47 -7.46
CA PHE A 21 -22.01 0.90 -6.37
C PHE A 21 -21.47 -0.28 -5.57
N TRP A 22 -20.46 -0.01 -4.75
CA TRP A 22 -19.79 -1.02 -3.93
C TRP A 22 -20.11 -0.82 -2.46
N VAL A 23 -20.24 -1.94 -1.73
CA VAL A 23 -20.47 -1.94 -0.27
C VAL A 23 -19.47 -2.86 0.40
N LEU A 24 -18.80 -2.36 1.42
CA LEU A 24 -17.99 -3.14 2.33
C LEU A 24 -18.86 -3.64 3.49
N ARG A 25 -18.76 -4.93 3.79
CA ARG A 25 -19.48 -5.63 4.86
C ARG A 25 -18.49 -6.22 5.86
N ASP A 26 -18.80 -6.12 7.14
CA ASP A 26 -18.07 -6.81 8.19
C ASP A 26 -18.48 -8.28 8.31
N GLU A 27 -17.89 -8.99 9.26
CA GLU A 27 -18.15 -10.41 9.54
C GLU A 27 -19.58 -10.73 9.97
N HIS A 28 -20.36 -9.72 10.35
CA HIS A 28 -21.76 -9.84 10.73
C HIS A 28 -22.70 -9.42 9.59
N GLY A 29 -22.16 -9.09 8.42
CA GLY A 29 -22.93 -8.58 7.28
C GLY A 29 -23.41 -7.13 7.49
N LYS A 30 -22.90 -6.41 8.49
CA LYS A 30 -23.22 -4.99 8.68
C LYS A 30 -22.43 -4.18 7.67
N ALA A 31 -23.07 -3.16 7.09
CA ALA A 31 -22.41 -2.24 6.19
C ALA A 31 -21.37 -1.41 6.95
N VAL A 32 -20.13 -1.47 6.48
CA VAL A 32 -18.98 -0.73 7.01
C VAL A 32 -18.79 0.57 6.25
N ALA A 33 -18.90 0.52 4.93
CA ALA A 33 -18.77 1.69 4.07
C ALA A 33 -19.38 1.45 2.67
N GLU A 34 -19.64 2.54 1.96
CA GLU A 34 -20.06 2.54 0.55
C GLU A 34 -19.10 3.34 -0.34
N LEU A 35 -18.95 2.93 -1.61
CA LEU A 35 -18.19 3.64 -2.64
C LEU A 35 -19.08 3.88 -3.87
N HIS A 36 -19.20 5.14 -4.29
CA HIS A 36 -20.08 5.56 -5.36
C HIS A 36 -19.39 6.48 -6.37
N GLY A 37 -19.93 6.48 -7.60
CA GLY A 37 -19.85 7.64 -8.47
C GLY A 37 -21.17 8.38 -8.50
N LEU A 38 -21.22 9.66 -8.12
CA LEU A 38 -22.47 10.43 -8.07
C LEU A 38 -22.32 11.73 -8.86
N ALA A 39 -23.46 12.22 -9.36
CA ALA A 39 -23.51 13.61 -9.76
C ALA A 39 -23.32 14.46 -8.51
N THR A 40 -22.59 15.56 -8.60
CA THR A 40 -22.31 16.44 -7.48
C THR A 40 -22.50 17.86 -7.93
N ASP A 41 -23.40 18.55 -7.24
CA ASP A 41 -23.67 19.96 -7.49
C ASP A 41 -22.43 20.79 -7.16
N ARG A 42 -21.89 21.48 -8.16
CA ARG A 42 -20.65 22.27 -8.01
C ARG A 42 -20.80 23.45 -7.05
N GLN A 43 -22.02 23.95 -6.82
CA GLN A 43 -22.27 25.10 -5.95
C GLN A 43 -22.38 24.69 -4.48
N THR A 44 -23.07 23.58 -4.22
CA THR A 44 -23.39 23.11 -2.86
C THR A 44 -22.46 22.00 -2.38
N GLY A 45 -21.75 21.35 -3.30
CA GLY A 45 -20.96 20.15 -3.02
C GLY A 45 -21.81 18.92 -2.71
N GLN A 46 -23.14 18.99 -2.86
CA GLN A 46 -24.03 17.88 -2.50
C GLN A 46 -24.07 16.81 -3.58
N ALA A 47 -24.03 15.56 -3.14
CA ALA A 47 -24.22 14.40 -4.00
C ALA A 47 -25.70 14.27 -4.44
N ILE A 48 -25.90 13.93 -5.70
CA ILE A 48 -27.18 13.72 -6.35
C ILE A 48 -27.10 12.36 -7.07
N PRO A 49 -28.06 11.45 -6.83
CA PRO A 49 -28.04 10.12 -7.46
C PRO A 49 -27.98 10.19 -9.00
N ILE A 50 -28.74 11.12 -9.60
CA ILE A 50 -28.74 11.38 -11.04
C ILE A 50 -28.74 12.89 -11.29
N GLY A 51 -27.70 13.37 -11.97
CA GLY A 51 -27.61 14.76 -12.38
C GLY A 51 -28.51 15.06 -13.58
N THR A 52 -29.16 16.22 -13.57
CA THR A 52 -30.04 16.69 -14.66
C THR A 52 -29.49 17.91 -15.42
N ASP A 53 -28.41 18.51 -14.92
CA ASP A 53 -27.74 19.67 -15.50
C ASP A 53 -26.22 19.44 -15.56
N ALA A 54 -25.72 19.18 -16.76
CA ALA A 54 -24.32 18.86 -17.04
C ALA A 54 -23.38 20.06 -16.87
N THR A 55 -23.91 21.29 -16.89
CA THR A 55 -23.09 22.49 -16.65
C THR A 55 -22.92 22.78 -15.16
N ARG A 56 -23.86 22.29 -14.36
CA ARG A 56 -23.89 22.48 -12.89
C ARG A 56 -23.36 21.29 -12.12
N HIS A 57 -23.49 20.08 -12.66
CA HIS A 57 -23.13 18.85 -11.96
C HIS A 57 -21.80 18.29 -12.47
N SER A 58 -20.92 17.98 -11.53
CA SER A 58 -19.69 17.22 -11.78
C SER A 58 -19.87 15.76 -11.40
N LEU A 59 -19.20 14.84 -12.10
CA LEU A 59 -19.05 13.47 -11.65
C LEU A 59 -17.99 13.42 -10.55
N ARG A 60 -18.37 12.90 -9.39
CA ARG A 60 -17.44 12.69 -8.27
C ARG A 60 -17.52 11.26 -7.74
N ALA A 61 -16.37 10.76 -7.33
CA ALA A 61 -16.22 9.62 -6.46
C ALA A 61 -16.56 10.02 -5.01
N TRP A 62 -17.37 9.20 -4.35
CA TRP A 62 -17.80 9.37 -2.96
C TRP A 62 -17.49 8.13 -2.14
N HIS A 63 -17.03 8.36 -0.92
CA HIS A 63 -16.81 7.33 0.10
C HIS A 63 -17.67 7.67 1.32
N TYR A 64 -18.52 6.75 1.75
CA TYR A 64 -19.38 6.92 2.91
C TYR A 64 -19.04 5.87 3.98
N PRO A 65 -18.16 6.18 4.94
CA PRO A 65 -17.83 5.25 6.01
C PRO A 65 -18.93 5.26 7.09
N HIS A 66 -19.61 4.14 7.32
CA HIS A 66 -20.68 4.03 8.32
C HIS A 66 -20.20 3.52 9.67
N ASP A 67 -19.13 2.72 9.68
CA ASP A 67 -18.60 2.14 10.90
C ASP A 67 -17.62 3.09 11.62
N PRO A 68 -17.82 3.41 12.91
CA PRO A 68 -16.95 4.32 13.64
C PRO A 68 -15.50 3.83 13.78
N ALA A 69 -15.27 2.52 13.89
CA ALA A 69 -13.90 2.00 14.01
C ALA A 69 -13.19 2.08 12.66
N TYR A 70 -13.87 1.74 11.57
CA TYR A 70 -13.35 1.89 10.23
C TYR A 70 -13.06 3.35 9.87
N ALA A 71 -14.01 4.27 10.07
CA ALA A 71 -13.84 5.69 9.79
C ALA A 71 -12.59 6.27 10.50
N ARG A 72 -12.42 5.94 11.80
CA ARG A 72 -11.22 6.33 12.55
C ARG A 72 -9.93 5.76 11.97
N SER A 73 -9.95 4.53 11.45
CA SER A 73 -8.74 3.88 10.91
C SER A 73 -8.18 4.56 9.66
N ILE A 74 -9.03 5.29 8.92
CA ILE A 74 -8.65 6.03 7.71
C ILE A 74 -8.63 7.55 7.93
N GLY A 75 -8.82 8.02 9.17
CA GLY A 75 -8.84 9.45 9.49
C GLY A 75 -10.09 10.21 9.02
N GLU A 76 -11.17 9.50 8.71
CA GLU A 76 -12.45 10.09 8.27
C GLU A 76 -13.50 10.09 9.39
N LYS A 77 -14.57 10.86 9.19
CA LYS A 77 -15.74 10.88 10.08
C LYS A 77 -16.78 9.91 9.56
N VAL A 78 -17.57 9.34 10.47
CA VAL A 78 -18.74 8.54 10.10
C VAL A 78 -19.71 9.40 9.29
N ASP A 79 -20.22 8.83 8.20
CA ASP A 79 -21.28 9.39 7.37
C ASP A 79 -22.55 8.55 7.50
N SER A 80 -23.67 9.23 7.72
CA SER A 80 -25.01 8.62 7.81
C SER A 80 -25.72 8.52 6.46
N THR A 81 -25.18 9.14 5.42
CA THR A 81 -25.65 9.01 4.04
C THR A 81 -25.53 7.57 3.61
N THR A 82 -26.62 6.95 3.16
CA THR A 82 -26.59 5.59 2.65
C THR A 82 -27.50 5.45 1.44
N TYR A 83 -27.05 4.65 0.47
CA TYR A 83 -27.86 4.29 -0.70
C TYR A 83 -28.26 2.82 -0.67
N ILE A 84 -27.88 2.07 0.36
CA ILE A 84 -28.30 0.69 0.58
C ILE A 84 -29.82 0.64 0.82
N ARG A 85 -30.50 -0.23 0.08
CA ARG A 85 -31.91 -0.60 0.32
C ARG A 85 -32.06 -2.11 0.27
N ASP A 86 -33.03 -2.64 1.01
CA ASP A 86 -33.25 -4.08 1.17
C ASP A 86 -33.69 -4.78 -0.12
N ASP A 87 -34.35 -4.06 -1.03
CA ASP A 87 -34.93 -4.57 -2.27
C ASP A 87 -34.01 -4.46 -3.50
N GLN A 88 -32.76 -4.06 -3.30
CA GLN A 88 -31.80 -3.88 -4.39
C GLN A 88 -31.20 -5.22 -4.83
N PRO A 89 -30.99 -5.40 -6.14
CA PRO A 89 -30.07 -6.42 -6.62
C PRO A 89 -28.69 -6.21 -6.00
N SER A 90 -28.17 -7.26 -5.37
CA SER A 90 -26.81 -7.28 -4.79
C SER A 90 -26.13 -8.61 -5.08
N ARG A 91 -24.81 -8.58 -5.22
CA ARG A 91 -23.98 -9.78 -5.33
C ARG A 91 -22.73 -9.61 -4.49
N THR A 92 -22.45 -10.57 -3.62
CA THR A 92 -21.13 -10.68 -2.98
C THR A 92 -20.11 -11.03 -4.04
N VAL A 93 -19.06 -10.23 -4.16
CA VAL A 93 -18.03 -10.34 -5.20
C VAL A 93 -16.72 -10.90 -4.63
N ALA A 94 -16.38 -10.50 -3.41
CA ALA A 94 -15.25 -11.06 -2.68
C ALA A 94 -15.63 -11.29 -1.21
N THR A 95 -15.03 -12.33 -0.64
CA THR A 95 -15.06 -12.65 0.79
C THR A 95 -13.67 -13.08 1.21
N GLY A 96 -13.23 -12.65 2.38
CA GLY A 96 -11.88 -12.96 2.84
C GLY A 96 -11.69 -12.58 4.29
N ASP A 97 -10.45 -12.68 4.77
CA ASP A 97 -10.12 -12.10 6.06
C ASP A 97 -10.18 -10.57 6.00
N LYS A 98 -10.23 -9.97 7.19
CA LYS A 98 -10.36 -8.53 7.35
C LYS A 98 -9.25 -7.74 6.65
N HIS A 99 -8.01 -8.20 6.72
CA HIS A 99 -6.87 -7.45 6.20
C HIS A 99 -6.90 -7.41 4.68
N GLU A 100 -7.09 -8.56 4.03
CA GLU A 100 -7.16 -8.64 2.57
C GLU A 100 -8.29 -7.78 2.02
N ILE A 101 -9.50 -7.94 2.56
CA ILE A 101 -10.70 -7.24 2.06
C ILE A 101 -10.59 -5.73 2.30
N LEU A 102 -10.08 -5.30 3.46
CA LEU A 102 -9.86 -3.89 3.72
C LEU A 102 -8.77 -3.31 2.82
N GLU A 103 -7.72 -4.05 2.49
CA GLU A 103 -6.67 -3.52 1.62
C GLU A 103 -7.15 -3.35 0.17
N ARG A 104 -7.93 -4.30 -0.35
CA ARG A 104 -8.66 -4.14 -1.62
C ARG A 104 -9.50 -2.86 -1.59
N TRP A 105 -10.39 -2.75 -0.59
CA TRP A 105 -11.28 -1.60 -0.45
C TRP A 105 -10.53 -0.26 -0.33
N ASN A 106 -9.56 -0.19 0.57
CA ASN A 106 -8.78 1.02 0.82
C ASN A 106 -7.95 1.44 -0.39
N THR A 107 -7.58 0.51 -1.27
CA THR A 107 -6.95 0.84 -2.55
C THR A 107 -7.85 1.71 -3.42
N ALA A 108 -9.14 1.37 -3.52
CA ALA A 108 -10.12 2.20 -4.22
C ALA A 108 -10.38 3.53 -3.49
N VAL A 109 -10.47 3.54 -2.16
CA VAL A 109 -10.65 4.77 -1.37
C VAL A 109 -9.50 5.76 -1.62
N ARG A 110 -8.24 5.29 -1.66
CA ARG A 110 -7.07 6.14 -1.92
C ARG A 110 -7.09 6.82 -3.29
N ALA A 111 -7.80 6.25 -4.27
CA ALA A 111 -7.93 6.85 -5.60
C ALA A 111 -9.01 7.95 -5.66
N VAL A 112 -9.90 8.06 -4.67
CA VAL A 112 -11.01 9.03 -4.67
C VAL A 112 -10.55 10.47 -4.97
N PRO A 113 -9.48 11.01 -4.34
CA PRO A 113 -9.01 12.36 -4.64
C PRO A 113 -8.56 12.52 -6.10
N GLU A 114 -7.86 11.54 -6.67
CA GLU A 114 -7.38 11.57 -8.06
C GLU A 114 -8.55 11.52 -9.04
N LEU A 115 -9.55 10.66 -8.80
CA LEU A 115 -10.76 10.62 -9.61
C LEU A 115 -11.50 11.96 -9.58
N ASN A 116 -11.61 12.57 -8.39
CA ASN A 116 -12.27 13.85 -8.21
C ASN A 116 -11.50 15.02 -8.82
N ALA A 117 -10.17 14.98 -8.86
CA ALA A 117 -9.34 16.03 -9.44
C ALA A 117 -9.56 16.19 -10.97
N GLN A 118 -10.09 15.16 -11.64
CA GLN A 118 -10.42 15.24 -13.07
C GLN A 118 -11.61 16.18 -13.37
N ASP A 119 -12.40 16.52 -12.35
CA ASP A 119 -13.49 17.49 -12.40
C ASP A 119 -14.45 17.37 -13.59
N ARG A 120 -14.71 16.13 -14.02
CA ARG A 120 -15.51 15.85 -15.21
C ARG A 120 -16.96 16.28 -15.03
N ASP A 121 -17.58 16.77 -16.10
CA ASP A 121 -19.02 17.05 -16.10
C ASP A 121 -19.83 15.75 -16.01
N TYR A 122 -20.90 15.80 -15.24
CA TYR A 122 -21.85 14.69 -15.15
C TYR A 122 -22.85 14.79 -16.31
N PRO A 123 -22.95 13.78 -17.19
CA PRO A 123 -23.88 13.84 -18.31
C PRO A 123 -25.33 13.88 -17.83
N ASN A 124 -26.19 14.67 -18.48
CA ASN A 124 -27.61 14.75 -18.14
C ASN A 124 -28.24 13.36 -18.10
N TYR A 125 -28.91 13.02 -17.00
CA TYR A 125 -29.52 11.72 -16.74
C TYR A 125 -28.55 10.54 -16.75
N GLY A 126 -27.23 10.80 -16.67
CA GLY A 126 -26.21 9.78 -16.65
C GLY A 126 -25.88 9.19 -18.03
N PHE A 127 -26.31 9.79 -19.15
CA PHE A 127 -25.92 9.30 -20.47
C PHE A 127 -25.72 10.42 -21.48
N LYS A 128 -24.87 10.19 -22.48
CA LYS A 128 -24.75 11.08 -23.64
C LYS A 128 -25.51 10.49 -24.82
N VAL A 129 -26.23 11.34 -25.55
CA VAL A 129 -26.91 10.95 -26.80
C VAL A 129 -25.89 10.73 -27.94
N PHE A 130 -24.73 11.38 -27.86
CA PHE A 130 -23.61 11.22 -28.79
C PHE A 130 -22.29 11.04 -28.02
N GLY A 131 -21.50 10.04 -28.40
CA GLY A 131 -20.17 9.75 -27.85
C GLY A 131 -20.15 8.91 -26.57
N ASP A 132 -18.93 8.63 -26.09
CA ASP A 132 -18.70 7.79 -24.91
C ASP A 132 -19.30 8.41 -23.64
N THR A 133 -19.96 7.57 -22.85
CA THR A 133 -20.58 7.97 -21.58
C THR A 133 -19.64 7.62 -20.43
N VAL A 134 -19.00 8.63 -19.83
CA VAL A 134 -18.34 8.50 -18.52
C VAL A 134 -19.27 9.07 -17.47
N ASN A 135 -19.70 8.24 -16.52
CA ASN A 135 -20.71 8.58 -15.51
C ASN A 135 -20.50 7.80 -14.20
N SER A 136 -21.53 7.71 -13.36
CA SER A 136 -21.53 6.93 -12.12
C SER A 136 -21.10 5.46 -12.28
N ASN A 137 -21.55 4.77 -13.33
CA ASN A 137 -21.20 3.37 -13.55
C ASN A 137 -19.76 3.20 -14.06
N SER A 138 -19.18 4.25 -14.65
CA SER A 138 -17.75 4.28 -14.96
C SER A 138 -16.90 4.37 -13.69
N VAL A 139 -17.36 5.11 -12.67
CA VAL A 139 -16.71 5.12 -11.35
C VAL A 139 -16.81 3.73 -10.69
N TYR A 140 -18.00 3.13 -10.71
CA TYR A 140 -18.21 1.75 -10.24
C TYR A 140 -17.23 0.77 -10.89
N ARG A 141 -17.11 0.82 -12.23
CA ARG A 141 -16.13 0.02 -12.98
C ARG A 141 -14.72 0.28 -12.48
N THR A 142 -14.29 1.54 -12.44
CA THR A 142 -12.93 1.92 -12.04
C THR A 142 -12.60 1.44 -10.63
N PHE A 143 -13.52 1.56 -9.67
CA PHE A 143 -13.31 1.00 -8.33
C PHE A 143 -13.20 -0.52 -8.34
N GLY A 144 -14.02 -1.24 -9.11
CA GLY A 144 -13.90 -2.69 -9.24
C GLY A 144 -12.52 -3.10 -9.73
N GLU A 145 -12.02 -2.45 -10.79
CA GLU A 145 -10.67 -2.72 -11.33
C GLU A 145 -9.57 -2.36 -10.32
N LEU A 146 -9.69 -1.24 -9.58
CA LEU A 146 -8.73 -0.87 -8.53
C LEU A 146 -8.71 -1.85 -7.35
N MET A 147 -9.83 -2.45 -7.00
CA MET A 147 -9.92 -3.48 -5.96
C MET A 147 -9.50 -4.87 -6.46
N ASP A 148 -9.15 -4.99 -7.75
CA ASP A 148 -8.94 -6.27 -8.42
C ASP A 148 -10.15 -7.21 -8.27
N LEU A 149 -11.34 -6.67 -8.57
CA LEU A 149 -12.62 -7.37 -8.50
C LEU A 149 -13.30 -7.41 -9.87
N PRO A 150 -14.01 -8.51 -10.20
CA PRO A 150 -14.79 -8.55 -11.41
C PRO A 150 -15.91 -7.50 -11.36
N VAL A 151 -16.00 -6.69 -12.42
CA VAL A 151 -17.04 -5.66 -12.57
C VAL A 151 -18.31 -6.36 -13.07
N LEU A 152 -19.35 -6.37 -12.23
CA LEU A 152 -20.59 -7.10 -12.52
C LEU A 152 -21.67 -6.14 -13.04
N GLY A 153 -22.34 -6.54 -14.11
CA GLY A 153 -23.61 -5.92 -14.52
C GLY A 153 -24.82 -6.58 -13.85
N PHE A 154 -25.94 -5.87 -13.80
CA PHE A 154 -27.18 -6.34 -13.19
C PHE A 154 -28.24 -6.64 -14.26
N ARG A 155 -28.65 -7.90 -14.34
CA ARG A 155 -29.63 -8.35 -15.34
C ARG A 155 -30.93 -7.55 -15.25
N GLY A 156 -31.44 -7.10 -16.40
CA GLY A 156 -32.68 -6.32 -16.48
C GLY A 156 -32.50 -4.83 -16.20
N ARG A 157 -31.25 -4.37 -16.01
CA ARG A 157 -30.94 -2.95 -15.85
C ARG A 157 -30.09 -2.43 -16.99
N LEU A 158 -30.38 -1.20 -17.41
CA LEU A 158 -29.50 -0.44 -18.28
C LEU A 158 -28.46 0.26 -17.43
N GLU A 159 -27.20 0.01 -17.75
CA GLU A 159 -26.06 0.57 -17.03
C GLU A 159 -25.13 1.32 -18.00
N PRO A 160 -25.58 2.46 -18.56
CA PRO A 160 -24.72 3.30 -19.39
C PRO A 160 -23.43 3.60 -18.65
N GLY A 161 -22.31 3.66 -19.36
CA GLY A 161 -21.01 3.99 -18.78
C GLY A 161 -20.24 2.84 -18.12
N ILE A 162 -20.85 1.67 -17.91
CA ILE A 162 -20.16 0.50 -17.30
C ILE A 162 -19.02 -0.06 -18.17
N GLY A 163 -19.00 0.26 -19.46
CA GLY A 163 -17.92 -0.09 -20.38
C GLY A 163 -16.73 0.90 -20.37
N HIS A 164 -16.88 2.05 -19.71
CA HIS A 164 -15.87 3.12 -19.71
C HIS A 164 -15.25 3.29 -18.32
N ARG A 165 -14.06 3.90 -18.27
CA ARG A 165 -13.25 4.09 -17.07
C ARG A 165 -12.99 5.58 -16.83
N MET A 166 -12.74 5.95 -15.58
CA MET A 166 -12.19 7.26 -15.24
C MET A 166 -10.66 7.32 -15.35
N LEU A 167 -9.98 6.18 -15.19
CA LEU A 167 -8.53 6.04 -15.30
C LEU A 167 -8.16 5.33 -16.60
N SER A 168 -6.94 5.60 -17.10
CA SER A 168 -6.38 4.81 -18.19
C SER A 168 -6.03 3.40 -17.69
N PRO A 169 -5.97 2.38 -18.58
CA PRO A 169 -5.58 1.03 -18.17
C PRO A 169 -4.23 0.99 -17.44
N GLU A 170 -3.25 1.78 -17.89
CA GLU A 170 -1.91 1.86 -17.31
C GLU A 170 -1.97 2.42 -15.89
N ARG A 171 -2.69 3.53 -15.71
CA ARG A 171 -2.85 4.14 -14.39
C ARG A 171 -3.65 3.26 -13.44
N THR A 172 -4.65 2.54 -13.95
CA THR A 172 -5.38 1.54 -13.16
C THR A 172 -4.45 0.42 -12.70
N GLU A 173 -3.57 -0.09 -13.58
CA GLU A 173 -2.62 -1.16 -13.23
C GLU A 173 -1.59 -0.71 -12.18
N GLU A 174 -1.13 0.55 -12.24
CA GLU A 174 -0.24 1.14 -11.24
C GLU A 174 -0.88 1.22 -9.85
N LEU A 175 -2.19 1.51 -9.80
CA LEU A 175 -2.91 1.80 -8.58
C LEU A 175 -3.66 0.60 -8.01
N ARG A 176 -3.94 -0.43 -8.82
CA ARG A 176 -4.79 -1.55 -8.40
C ARG A 176 -4.16 -2.31 -7.23
N TYR A 177 -5.03 -2.98 -6.51
CA TYR A 177 -4.64 -3.97 -5.52
C TYR A 177 -3.90 -5.13 -6.21
N HIS A 178 -2.82 -5.58 -5.60
CA HIS A 178 -2.07 -6.77 -5.98
C HIS A 178 -2.04 -7.71 -4.78
N ALA A 179 -2.38 -8.98 -4.99
CA ALA A 179 -2.41 -9.92 -3.90
C ALA A 179 -0.98 -10.15 -3.35
N PRO A 180 -0.80 -10.35 -2.04
CA PRO A 180 0.47 -10.79 -1.47
C PRO A 180 0.94 -12.08 -2.17
N GLY A 181 2.03 -11.98 -2.93
CA GLY A 181 2.59 -13.07 -3.75
C GLY A 181 2.77 -12.71 -5.23
N GLU A 182 1.89 -11.88 -5.80
CA GLU A 182 2.03 -11.42 -7.20
C GLU A 182 3.17 -10.40 -7.34
N GLN A 183 3.31 -9.50 -6.37
CA GLN A 183 4.46 -8.60 -6.28
C GLN A 183 5.78 -9.35 -6.02
N GLU A 184 5.72 -10.51 -5.37
CA GLU A 184 6.90 -11.33 -5.05
C GLU A 184 7.33 -12.18 -6.27
N GLN A 185 6.37 -12.66 -7.09
CA GLN A 185 6.64 -13.29 -8.38
C GLN A 185 7.08 -12.31 -9.47
N GLN A 186 6.58 -11.07 -9.45
CA GLN A 186 7.06 -10.01 -10.35
C GLN A 186 8.41 -9.42 -9.92
N ARG A 187 8.76 -9.50 -8.62
CA ARG A 187 10.10 -9.15 -8.09
C ARG A 187 11.07 -10.32 -8.03
N ALA A 188 10.62 -11.55 -8.27
CA ALA A 188 11.54 -12.69 -8.37
C ALA A 188 12.48 -12.42 -9.57
N PRO A 189 13.80 -12.37 -9.34
CA PRO A 189 14.74 -12.24 -10.45
C PRO A 189 14.48 -13.41 -11.41
N ALA A 190 14.43 -13.13 -12.71
CA ALA A 190 14.41 -14.20 -13.71
C ALA A 190 15.55 -15.19 -13.41
N PRO A 191 15.46 -16.50 -13.77
CA PRO A 191 16.51 -17.49 -13.50
C PRO A 191 17.91 -17.13 -14.05
N ALA A 192 18.00 -16.13 -14.92
CA ALA A 192 19.22 -15.54 -15.45
C ALA A 192 19.87 -14.45 -14.55
N ALA A 193 19.17 -14.03 -13.49
CA ALA A 193 19.58 -12.98 -12.54
C ALA A 193 19.81 -13.55 -11.13
N ASP A 194 20.04 -14.86 -11.00
CA ASP A 194 20.36 -15.50 -9.72
C ASP A 194 21.87 -15.40 -9.43
N PRO A 195 22.29 -14.54 -8.48
CA PRO A 195 23.70 -14.35 -8.13
C PRO A 195 24.31 -15.56 -7.39
N THR A 196 23.51 -16.56 -7.02
CA THR A 196 24.05 -17.80 -6.43
C THR A 196 24.76 -18.68 -7.45
N ARG A 197 24.51 -18.49 -8.75
CA ARG A 197 25.17 -19.22 -9.83
C ARG A 197 26.60 -18.74 -10.02
N THR A 198 27.53 -19.67 -10.21
CA THR A 198 28.97 -19.37 -10.38
C THR A 198 29.31 -18.60 -11.65
N ASP A 199 28.41 -18.59 -12.64
CA ASP A 199 28.54 -17.87 -13.91
C ASP A 199 27.97 -16.45 -13.88
N HIS A 200 27.41 -16.00 -12.74
CA HIS A 200 26.82 -14.67 -12.62
C HIS A 200 27.89 -13.59 -12.33
N PRO A 201 27.81 -12.40 -12.96
CA PRO A 201 28.80 -11.32 -12.74
C PRO A 201 28.89 -10.86 -11.28
N ASP A 202 27.78 -10.90 -10.56
CA ASP A 202 27.72 -10.55 -9.14
C ASP A 202 27.95 -11.75 -8.17
N HIS A 203 28.30 -12.94 -8.68
CA HIS A 203 28.53 -14.12 -7.84
C HIS A 203 29.63 -13.86 -6.80
N THR A 204 30.73 -13.24 -7.25
CA THR A 204 31.86 -12.90 -6.39
C THR A 204 31.46 -11.94 -5.27
N LEU A 205 30.64 -10.94 -5.57
CA LEU A 205 30.16 -9.98 -4.57
C LEU A 205 29.26 -10.67 -3.52
N LEU A 206 28.33 -11.54 -3.95
CA LEU A 206 27.49 -12.29 -3.03
C LEU A 206 28.30 -13.24 -2.14
N GLN A 207 29.30 -13.93 -2.70
CA GLN A 207 30.18 -14.81 -1.92
C GLN A 207 31.01 -14.03 -0.91
N GLN A 208 31.59 -12.87 -1.29
CA GLN A 208 32.31 -12.00 -0.36
C GLN A 208 31.44 -11.56 0.83
N ILE A 209 30.17 -11.23 0.58
CA ILE A 209 29.23 -10.85 1.64
C ILE A 209 28.92 -12.06 2.53
N ARG A 210 28.67 -13.24 1.95
CA ARG A 210 28.41 -14.48 2.69
C ARG A 210 29.58 -14.85 3.60
N ASP A 211 30.79 -14.84 3.08
CA ASP A 211 32.01 -15.16 3.84
C ASP A 211 32.18 -14.20 5.03
N LYS A 212 31.91 -12.90 4.80
CA LYS A 212 32.02 -11.89 5.85
C LYS A 212 30.93 -12.02 6.90
N VAL A 213 29.69 -12.32 6.51
CA VAL A 213 28.58 -12.58 7.43
C VAL A 213 28.82 -13.84 8.26
N GLN A 214 29.32 -14.92 7.65
CA GLN A 214 29.69 -16.15 8.35
C GLN A 214 30.88 -15.93 9.31
N GLY A 215 31.81 -15.05 8.96
CA GLY A 215 32.97 -14.68 9.78
C GLY A 215 32.67 -13.72 10.94
N LEU A 216 31.44 -13.21 11.08
CA LEU A 216 31.06 -12.31 12.18
C LEU A 216 31.08 -13.06 13.53
N ASN A 217 32.06 -12.74 14.36
CA ASN A 217 32.21 -13.28 15.71
C ASN A 217 32.22 -12.14 16.75
N GLY A 218 31.36 -12.22 17.76
CA GLY A 218 31.26 -11.22 18.83
C GLY A 218 29.95 -11.32 19.63
N PRO A 219 29.78 -10.53 20.72
CA PRO A 219 28.50 -10.44 21.42
C PRO A 219 27.40 -9.99 20.43
N GLY A 220 26.22 -10.63 20.47
CA GLY A 220 25.16 -10.41 19.48
C GLY A 220 25.33 -11.18 18.15
N GLN A 221 26.07 -12.30 18.19
CA GLN A 221 26.30 -13.20 17.05
C GLN A 221 25.02 -13.52 16.28
N LEU A 222 25.11 -13.50 14.94
CA LEU A 222 24.02 -13.95 14.09
C LEU A 222 23.87 -15.46 14.22
N ASN A 223 22.64 -15.94 14.33
CA ASN A 223 22.39 -17.38 14.24
C ASN A 223 22.77 -17.86 12.83
N PRO A 224 23.41 -19.03 12.68
CA PRO A 224 23.76 -19.55 11.35
C PRO A 224 22.56 -19.65 10.39
N SER A 225 21.36 -19.89 10.93
CA SER A 225 20.09 -19.90 10.18
C SER A 225 19.69 -18.54 9.61
N ASP A 226 20.22 -17.44 10.14
CA ASP A 226 19.97 -16.08 9.65
C ASP A 226 20.99 -15.64 8.59
N ASN A 227 22.12 -16.35 8.42
CA ASN A 227 23.23 -15.91 7.58
C ASN A 227 22.84 -15.70 6.11
N ASP A 228 22.05 -16.61 5.53
CA ASP A 228 21.61 -16.49 4.15
C ASP A 228 20.70 -15.28 3.94
N ARG A 229 19.76 -15.06 4.86
CA ARG A 229 18.83 -13.92 4.84
C ARG A 229 19.57 -12.58 5.00
N VAL A 230 20.52 -12.52 5.92
CA VAL A 230 21.34 -11.32 6.15
C VAL A 230 22.25 -11.06 4.95
N SER A 231 22.87 -12.09 4.39
CA SER A 231 23.72 -11.97 3.19
C SER A 231 22.94 -11.49 1.97
N ALA A 232 21.73 -12.02 1.75
CA ALA A 232 20.85 -11.56 0.67
C ALA A 232 20.42 -10.09 0.84
N SER A 233 20.16 -9.67 2.08
CA SER A 233 19.77 -8.28 2.37
C SER A 233 20.94 -7.31 2.18
N LEU A 234 22.15 -7.66 2.62
CA LEU A 234 23.36 -6.88 2.40
C LEU A 234 23.75 -6.83 0.92
N TYR A 235 23.54 -7.91 0.18
CA TYR A 235 23.74 -7.94 -1.27
C TYR A 235 22.80 -6.97 -1.99
N ALA A 236 21.51 -6.98 -1.67
CA ALA A 236 20.54 -6.05 -2.23
C ALA A 236 20.94 -4.59 -1.93
N LEU A 237 21.38 -4.33 -0.71
CA LEU A 237 21.84 -3.00 -0.27
C LEU A 237 23.12 -2.56 -0.99
N ALA A 238 24.09 -3.47 -1.18
CA ALA A 238 25.31 -3.23 -1.95
C ALA A 238 24.98 -2.84 -3.40
N LYS A 239 24.06 -3.55 -4.06
CA LYS A 239 23.61 -3.21 -5.42
C LYS A 239 22.87 -1.88 -5.48
N GLN A 240 22.01 -1.59 -4.50
CA GLN A 240 21.31 -0.30 -4.40
C GLN A 240 22.28 0.89 -4.28
N HIS A 241 23.43 0.68 -3.64
CA HIS A 241 24.48 1.70 -3.50
C HIS A 241 25.62 1.56 -4.53
N HIS A 242 25.43 0.72 -5.56
CA HIS A 242 26.38 0.50 -6.64
C HIS A 242 27.77 0.03 -6.18
N PHE A 243 27.84 -0.69 -5.07
CA PHE A 243 29.09 -1.27 -4.59
C PHE A 243 29.58 -2.36 -5.52
N SER A 244 30.88 -2.30 -5.81
CA SER A 244 31.58 -3.29 -6.63
C SER A 244 32.21 -4.39 -5.76
N SER A 245 32.46 -4.08 -4.49
CA SER A 245 32.98 -4.97 -3.46
C SER A 245 32.49 -4.55 -2.07
N VAL A 246 32.65 -5.43 -1.07
CA VAL A 246 32.40 -5.08 0.34
C VAL A 246 33.64 -5.41 1.13
N ASP A 247 34.26 -4.44 1.79
CA ASP A 247 35.51 -4.62 2.56
C ASP A 247 35.27 -5.09 3.98
N GLN A 248 34.22 -4.60 4.63
CA GLN A 248 33.90 -4.96 6.00
C GLN A 248 32.40 -5.10 6.20
N VAL A 249 32.03 -6.12 6.95
CA VAL A 249 30.71 -6.27 7.55
C VAL A 249 30.87 -6.21 9.05
N ALA A 250 30.05 -5.43 9.74
CA ALA A 250 30.12 -5.30 11.19
C ALA A 250 28.74 -5.27 11.83
N LEU A 251 28.65 -5.78 13.06
CA LEU A 251 27.48 -5.69 13.91
C LEU A 251 27.62 -4.49 14.85
N SER A 252 26.58 -3.67 14.95
CA SER A 252 26.50 -2.58 15.92
C SER A 252 25.38 -2.83 16.91
N GLN A 253 25.75 -2.75 18.18
CA GLN A 253 24.83 -2.77 19.31
C GLN A 253 24.60 -1.35 19.83
N GLN A 254 23.43 -1.14 20.41
CA GLN A 254 23.14 0.07 21.16
C GLN A 254 24.06 0.18 22.37
N THR A 255 24.65 1.36 22.58
CA THR A 255 25.40 1.71 23.79
C THR A 255 24.62 2.77 24.58
N ALA A 256 25.03 3.06 25.81
CA ALA A 256 24.38 4.08 26.65
C ALA A 256 24.39 5.49 26.01
N THR A 257 25.24 5.73 25.01
CA THR A 257 25.46 7.03 24.37
C THR A 257 25.20 7.04 22.87
N ALA A 258 24.83 5.92 22.25
CA ALA A 258 24.52 5.83 20.82
C ALA A 258 23.52 4.70 20.54
N ALA A 259 22.49 4.99 19.75
CA ALA A 259 21.51 4.00 19.30
C ALA A 259 22.15 2.92 18.42
N ALA A 260 21.55 1.72 18.35
CA ALA A 260 21.95 0.74 17.34
C ALA A 260 21.75 1.35 15.94
N GLY A 261 22.81 1.37 15.13
CA GLY A 261 22.79 2.06 13.85
C GLY A 261 23.36 3.49 13.86
N GLU A 262 23.59 4.10 15.04
CA GLU A 262 24.21 5.43 15.15
C GLU A 262 25.74 5.33 15.13
N THR A 263 26.38 6.23 14.38
CA THR A 263 27.83 6.37 14.37
C THR A 263 28.22 7.68 15.04
N SER A 264 29.05 7.60 16.09
CA SER A 264 29.75 8.77 16.61
C SER A 264 30.88 9.13 15.63
N SER A 265 30.63 10.07 14.73
CA SER A 265 31.65 10.64 13.83
C SER A 265 32.60 11.56 14.60
N SER A 266 33.51 10.97 15.37
CA SER A 266 34.67 11.69 15.92
C SER A 266 35.82 11.67 14.89
N CYS A 267 35.76 12.57 13.91
CA CYS A 267 36.95 12.98 13.16
C CYS A 267 37.71 14.02 13.98
N ARG A 268 38.71 13.61 14.77
CA ARG A 268 39.70 14.56 15.31
C ARG A 268 41.07 13.90 15.53
N GLY A 269 42.05 14.32 14.73
CA GLY A 269 43.49 14.01 14.90
C GLY A 269 44.25 13.88 13.57
N LEU A 270 45.11 14.88 13.26
CA LEU A 270 46.02 15.05 12.10
C LEU A 270 47.05 13.89 11.90
N PRO A 271 47.91 13.90 10.85
CA PRO A 271 47.68 14.02 9.42
C PRO A 271 48.35 12.82 8.71
N THR A 272 47.62 11.76 8.42
CA THR A 272 48.04 10.78 7.41
C THR A 272 46.81 10.32 6.65
N ILE A 273 46.91 10.44 5.34
CA ILE A 273 45.92 10.14 4.31
C ILE A 273 45.15 8.87 4.69
N ARG A 274 43.85 9.00 5.00
CA ARG A 274 42.94 7.87 5.09
C ARG A 274 41.81 8.07 4.07
N PRO A 275 41.50 7.06 3.22
CA PRO A 275 40.46 7.17 2.21
C PRO A 275 39.08 7.35 2.85
N CYS A 276 38.18 8.03 2.12
CA CYS A 276 36.77 8.15 2.50
C CYS A 276 36.09 6.79 2.31
N SER A 277 35.45 6.25 3.35
CA SER A 277 34.66 5.02 3.24
C SER A 277 33.18 5.36 3.07
N VAL A 278 32.49 4.73 2.12
CA VAL A 278 31.03 4.80 1.99
C VAL A 278 30.42 3.71 2.87
N ARG A 279 29.40 4.05 3.67
CA ARG A 279 28.78 3.14 4.65
C ARG A 279 27.27 3.11 4.48
N THR A 280 26.69 1.91 4.59
CA THR A 280 25.24 1.69 4.53
C THR A 280 24.79 0.75 5.66
N CYS A 281 23.53 0.88 6.10
CA CYS A 281 23.05 0.41 7.41
C CYS A 281 21.68 -0.27 7.31
N GLN A 282 21.54 -1.46 7.92
CA GLN A 282 20.24 -2.12 8.06
C GLN A 282 19.92 -2.41 9.55
N ARG A 283 18.77 -1.93 10.03
CA ARG A 283 18.25 -2.24 11.37
C ARG A 283 17.45 -3.54 11.35
N ARG A 284 17.66 -4.40 12.35
CA ARG A 284 16.84 -5.61 12.57
C ARG A 284 15.52 -5.19 13.24
N ALA A 285 14.38 -5.53 12.64
CA ALA A 285 13.08 -5.37 13.29
C ALA A 285 12.86 -6.52 14.30
N SER A 286 12.57 -6.19 15.56
CA SER A 286 12.15 -7.17 16.56
C SER A 286 10.65 -7.49 16.40
N PRO A 287 10.20 -8.73 16.66
CA PRO A 287 8.77 -9.04 16.65
C PRO A 287 8.03 -8.25 17.75
N PRO A 288 6.75 -7.87 17.53
CA PRO A 288 6.02 -7.03 18.48
C PRO A 288 5.74 -7.79 19.78
N SER A 289 6.30 -7.30 20.90
CA SER A 289 5.90 -7.75 22.23
C SER A 289 4.60 -7.05 22.63
N THR A 290 3.58 -7.83 22.96
CA THR A 290 2.32 -7.38 23.52
C THR A 290 2.53 -6.70 24.88
N LYS A 291 2.33 -5.39 24.96
CA LYS A 291 1.77 -4.66 26.12
C LYS A 291 1.43 -3.21 25.74
N ALA A 292 0.32 -2.73 26.29
CA ALA A 292 -0.49 -1.61 25.84
C ALA A 292 -0.05 -0.22 26.35
N ASN A 293 -0.40 0.80 25.53
CA ASN A 293 -0.81 2.18 25.80
C ASN A 293 -0.06 3.05 26.83
N HIS A 294 0.64 4.09 26.35
CA HIS A 294 0.40 5.48 26.76
C HIS A 294 0.95 6.51 25.75
N GLU A 295 0.27 7.65 25.66
CA GLU A 295 0.57 8.82 24.83
C GLU A 295 1.84 9.57 25.26
N ALA A 296 2.25 10.49 24.35
CA ALA A 296 3.07 11.68 24.56
C ALA A 296 4.61 11.54 24.52
N GLY A 297 5.19 12.10 23.45
CA GLY A 297 6.01 13.31 23.55
C GLY A 297 7.31 13.30 24.37
N CYS A 298 8.38 13.62 23.63
CA CYS A 298 9.54 14.43 24.03
C CYS A 298 10.72 13.78 24.77
N ASN A 299 11.89 14.35 24.44
CA ASN A 299 13.06 14.58 25.26
C ASN A 299 13.60 13.48 26.18
N ILE A 300 14.87 13.18 25.89
CA ILE A 300 15.97 12.86 26.78
C ILE A 300 15.66 13.21 28.26
N ASP A 301 15.35 12.19 29.07
CA ASP A 301 15.91 12.14 30.41
C ASP A 301 16.06 10.69 30.92
N SER A 302 17.09 10.57 31.73
CA SER A 302 17.79 9.41 32.25
C SER A 302 16.95 8.51 33.18
N GLY A 303 16.91 7.20 32.89
CA GLY A 303 16.26 6.21 33.76
C GLY A 303 16.40 4.77 33.26
N PHE A 304 17.45 4.09 33.70
CA PHE A 304 17.85 2.73 33.30
C PHE A 304 16.81 1.66 33.67
N ARG A 305 16.33 0.86 32.70
CA ARG A 305 16.04 -0.58 32.84
C ARG A 305 16.13 -1.28 31.48
N SER A 306 17.14 -2.15 31.39
CA SER A 306 17.50 -3.04 30.29
C SER A 306 16.37 -4.03 29.92
N THR A 307 16.04 -4.10 28.62
CA THR A 307 15.93 -5.33 27.80
C THR A 307 15.49 -4.96 26.37
N ASN A 308 16.38 -5.08 25.37
CA ASN A 308 16.14 -5.74 24.06
C ASN A 308 17.18 -5.36 22.99
N ASP A 309 17.82 -6.39 22.44
CA ASP A 309 18.93 -6.39 21.50
C ASP A 309 18.57 -5.83 20.11
N ALA A 310 18.81 -4.54 19.89
CA ALA A 310 18.90 -3.99 18.55
C ALA A 310 20.33 -4.18 18.02
N VAL A 311 20.52 -5.13 17.10
CA VAL A 311 21.78 -5.31 16.36
C VAL A 311 21.57 -4.80 14.93
N SER A 312 22.39 -3.86 14.48
CA SER A 312 22.41 -3.37 13.09
C SER A 312 23.61 -3.93 12.35
N VAL A 313 23.45 -4.25 11.06
CA VAL A 313 24.54 -4.75 10.21
C VAL A 313 24.93 -3.66 9.22
N PHE A 314 26.22 -3.42 9.03
CA PHE A 314 26.74 -2.44 8.07
C PHE A 314 27.67 -3.08 7.07
N ALA A 315 27.67 -2.56 5.83
CA ALA A 315 28.69 -2.83 4.82
C ALA A 315 29.50 -1.55 4.55
N VAL A 316 30.81 -1.71 4.38
CA VAL A 316 31.76 -0.63 4.09
C VAL A 316 32.53 -0.97 2.81
N GLU A 317 32.59 -0.03 1.87
CA GLU A 317 33.50 -0.05 0.71
C GLU A 317 34.51 1.10 0.84
N THR A 318 35.79 0.79 0.69
CA THR A 318 36.91 1.72 0.71
C THR A 318 37.19 2.14 -0.72
N ILE A 319 37.04 3.43 -1.02
CA ILE A 319 37.38 3.96 -2.33
C ILE A 319 38.88 4.31 -2.29
N GLU A 320 39.71 3.56 -3.01
CA GLU A 320 41.08 4.01 -3.31
C GLU A 320 41.03 5.20 -4.29
N PRO A 321 41.91 6.21 -4.15
CA PRO A 321 41.85 7.45 -4.91
C PRO A 321 42.13 7.29 -6.41
#